data_AF-A0A9J6EX44-F1
#
_entry.id   AF-A0A9J6EX44-F1
#
_cell.length_a   1.000
_cell.length_b   1.000
_cell.length_c   1.000
_cell.angle_alpha   90.00
_cell.angle_beta   90.00
_cell.angle_gamma   90.00
#
_symmetry.space_group_name_H-M   'P 1'
#
loop_
_entity.id
_entity.type
_entity.pdbx_description
1 polymer ?
#
loop_
_entity_poly.entity_id
_entity_poly.type
_entity_poly.pdbx_seq_one_letter_code
_entity_poly.pdbx_strand_id
1 'polypeptide(L)'
;MGHRLGPAAEGQWHRLPHQPCVSSMHHCQIANYLASKRRHGALFRGGISRISRRVQEMASSLTDLIAPRMGYHGTGGELTVSSAQYHSYVLDAFLKAGEEMGYKIVDSNAGEQTGAPPSSGRSKD
;
A
#
# COMPACT_ATOMS: atom_id res chain seq x y z
N MET A 1 -35.62 42.33 -20.37
CA MET A 1 -35.71 41.02 -21.06
C MET A 1 -34.61 40.13 -20.53
N GLY A 2 -34.97 39.03 -19.87
CA GLY A 2 -34.03 38.15 -19.18
C GLY A 2 -33.54 37.01 -20.08
N HIS A 3 -32.23 36.79 -20.12
CA HIS A 3 -31.65 35.61 -20.77
C HIS A 3 -31.56 34.47 -19.75
N ARG A 4 -32.29 33.39 -20.03
CA ARG A 4 -32.25 32.12 -19.30
C ARG A 4 -31.01 31.34 -19.74
N LEU A 5 -30.14 30.97 -18.80
CA LEU A 5 -29.10 29.96 -19.01
C LEU A 5 -29.75 28.57 -18.88
N GLY A 6 -29.62 27.74 -19.93
CA GLY A 6 -30.04 26.34 -19.91
C GLY A 6 -29.04 25.45 -19.15
N PRO A 7 -29.45 24.27 -18.66
CA PRO A 7 -28.62 23.44 -17.81
C PRO A 7 -27.47 22.78 -18.59
N ALA A 8 -26.31 22.69 -17.93
CA ALA A 8 -25.14 21.98 -18.39
C ALA A 8 -25.48 20.50 -18.64
N ALA A 9 -25.37 20.06 -19.89
CA ALA A 9 -25.57 18.67 -20.25
C ALA A 9 -24.47 17.79 -19.63
N GLU A 10 -24.90 16.84 -18.81
CA GLU A 10 -24.11 15.78 -18.21
C GLU A 10 -23.32 14.99 -19.27
N GLY A 11 -22.04 14.77 -18.96
CA GLY A 11 -21.05 14.13 -19.83
C GLY A 11 -21.40 12.68 -20.15
N GLN A 12 -21.92 12.48 -21.36
CA GLN A 12 -21.91 11.19 -22.02
C GLN A 12 -20.49 10.95 -22.56
N TRP A 13 -19.67 10.20 -21.82
CA TRP A 13 -18.35 9.73 -22.27
C TRP A 13 -18.55 8.68 -23.37
N HIS A 14 -18.90 9.13 -24.57
CA HIS A 14 -18.81 8.31 -25.76
C HIS A 14 -17.36 7.86 -25.91
N ARG A 15 -17.17 6.56 -26.12
CA ARG A 15 -15.89 5.93 -26.46
C ARG A 15 -15.39 6.59 -27.74
N LEU A 16 -14.56 7.63 -27.62
CA LEU A 16 -14.00 8.30 -28.79
C LEU A 16 -13.17 7.28 -29.58
N PRO A 17 -13.45 7.09 -30.88
CA PRO A 17 -12.55 6.31 -31.73
C PRO A 17 -11.20 7.02 -31.74
N HIS A 18 -10.12 6.25 -31.81
CA HIS A 18 -8.74 6.74 -31.95
C HIS A 18 -8.66 7.87 -32.99
N GLN A 19 -8.70 9.12 -32.54
CA GLN A 19 -8.34 10.27 -33.36
C GLN A 19 -6.83 10.45 -33.20
N PRO A 20 -6.02 10.28 -34.26
CA PRO A 20 -4.61 10.63 -34.17
C PRO A 20 -4.52 12.13 -33.89
N CYS A 21 -3.82 12.51 -32.81
CA CYS A 21 -3.60 13.92 -32.47
C CYS A 21 -2.78 14.60 -33.59
N VAL A 22 -3.43 15.29 -34.52
CA VAL A 22 -2.78 15.98 -35.66
C VAL A 22 -2.38 17.45 -35.36
N SER A 23 -2.64 17.96 -34.16
CA SER A 23 -2.31 19.35 -33.80
C SER A 23 -0.92 19.44 -33.15
N SER A 24 0.12 19.57 -33.98
CA SER A 24 1.56 19.69 -33.65
C SER A 24 2.22 18.46 -33.00
N MET A 25 3.34 18.02 -33.57
CA MET A 25 4.10 16.87 -33.07
C MET A 25 4.46 16.96 -31.58
N HIS A 26 4.76 18.18 -31.09
CA HIS A 26 5.12 18.41 -29.69
C HIS A 26 3.97 18.11 -28.71
N HIS A 27 2.73 18.49 -29.03
CA HIS A 27 1.58 18.19 -28.15
C HIS A 27 1.27 16.69 -28.11
N CYS A 28 1.43 15.99 -29.24
CA CYS A 28 1.25 14.54 -29.31
C CYS A 28 2.34 13.79 -28.51
N GLN A 29 3.60 14.23 -28.59
CA GLN A 29 4.71 13.66 -27.82
C GLN A 29 4.50 13.82 -26.31
N ILE A 30 4.07 15.00 -25.86
CA ILE A 30 3.79 15.26 -24.44
C ILE A 30 2.62 14.39 -23.94
N ALA A 31 1.53 14.30 -24.71
CA ALA A 31 0.39 13.46 -24.35
C ALA A 31 0.79 11.97 -24.24
N ASN A 32 1.59 11.46 -25.18
CA ASN A 32 2.09 10.10 -25.17
C ASN A 32 3.03 9.83 -23.98
N TYR A 33 3.90 10.78 -23.65
CA TYR A 33 4.79 10.70 -22.49
C TYR A 33 4.00 10.64 -21.17
N LEU A 34 3.00 11.51 -20.99
CA LEU A 34 2.16 11.53 -19.80
C LEU A 34 1.29 10.28 -19.69
N ALA A 35 0.78 9.75 -20.81
CA ALA A 35 0.07 8.48 -20.84
C ALA A 35 1.00 7.32 -20.47
N SER A 36 2.24 7.32 -20.98
CA SER A 36 3.27 6.33 -20.65
C SER A 36 3.62 6.34 -19.16
N LYS A 37 3.89 7.52 -18.57
CA LYS A 37 4.14 7.66 -17.12
C LYS A 37 2.97 7.18 -16.27
N ARG A 38 1.73 7.50 -16.65
CA ARG A 38 0.53 7.01 -15.94
C ARG A 38 0.43 5.49 -16.00
N ARG A 39 0.65 4.89 -17.18
CA ARG A 39 0.66 3.43 -17.35
C ARG A 39 1.76 2.75 -16.54
N HIS A 40 2.99 3.27 -16.58
CA HIS A 40 4.10 2.73 -15.80
C HIS A 40 3.84 2.83 -14.30
N GLY A 41 3.31 3.98 -13.83
CA GLY A 41 2.91 4.14 -12.43
C GLY A 41 1.79 3.19 -12.00
N ALA A 42 0.81 2.93 -12.88
CA ALA A 42 -0.24 1.95 -12.62
C ALA A 42 0.28 0.50 -12.61
N LEU A 43 1.17 0.15 -13.54
CA LEU A 43 1.81 -1.17 -13.60
C LEU A 43 2.69 -1.43 -12.38
N PHE A 44 3.44 -0.43 -11.92
CA PHE A 44 4.26 -0.51 -10.72
C PHE A 44 3.41 -0.71 -9.46
N ARG A 45 2.37 0.12 -9.27
CA ARG A 45 1.41 -0.04 -8.16
C ARG A 45 0.72 -1.41 -8.20
N GLY A 46 0.24 -1.83 -9.36
CA GLY A 46 -0.37 -3.15 -9.55
C GLY A 46 0.61 -4.30 -9.31
N GLY A 47 1.90 -4.11 -9.62
CA GLY A 47 2.97 -5.05 -9.33
C GLY A 47 3.17 -5.24 -7.83
N ILE A 48 3.31 -4.14 -7.08
CA ILE A 48 3.45 -4.17 -5.62
C ILE A 48 2.24 -4.85 -4.97
N SER A 49 1.01 -4.52 -5.39
CA SER A 49 -0.20 -5.15 -4.85
C SER A 49 -0.24 -6.67 -5.08
N ARG A 50 0.26 -7.16 -6.22
CA ARG A 50 0.33 -8.61 -6.49
C ARG A 50 1.37 -9.31 -5.61
N ILE A 51 2.52 -8.69 -5.40
CA ILE A 51 3.57 -9.23 -4.52
C ILE A 51 3.07 -9.26 -3.08
N SER A 52 2.47 -8.18 -2.60
CA SER A 52 1.90 -8.09 -1.25
C SER A 52 0.86 -9.18 -0.99
N ARG A 53 -0.04 -9.43 -1.96
CA ARG A 53 -1.01 -10.52 -1.85
C ARG A 53 -0.36 -11.90 -1.74
N ARG A 54 0.65 -12.18 -2.57
CA ARG A 54 1.38 -13.45 -2.50
C ARG A 54 2.09 -13.66 -1.18
N VAL A 55 2.69 -12.61 -0.62
CA VAL A 55 3.33 -12.66 0.69
C VAL A 55 2.29 -12.98 1.78
N GLN A 56 1.10 -12.38 1.70
CA GLN A 56 0.01 -12.70 2.63
C GLN A 56 -0.46 -14.15 2.48
N GLU A 57 -0.67 -14.64 1.26
CA GLU A 57 -1.04 -16.05 1.01
C GLU A 57 -0.02 -17.06 1.57
N MET A 58 1.27 -16.69 1.61
CA MET A 58 2.33 -17.55 2.13
C MET A 58 2.46 -17.53 3.65
N ALA A 59 1.96 -16.48 4.32
CA ALA A 59 2.14 -16.29 5.76
C ALA A 59 1.01 -16.92 6.57
N SER A 60 1.36 -17.49 7.72
CA SER A 60 0.41 -17.86 8.78
C SER A 60 0.84 -17.19 10.09
N SER A 61 0.16 -16.11 10.44
CA SER A 61 0.39 -15.43 11.71
C SER A 61 -0.37 -16.14 12.83
N LEU A 62 0.36 -16.71 13.81
CA LEU A 62 -0.23 -17.54 14.87
C LEU A 62 -0.48 -16.79 16.18
N THR A 63 0.00 -15.55 16.34
CA THR A 63 -0.12 -14.82 17.61
C THR A 63 -0.47 -13.36 17.40
N ASP A 64 -1.31 -12.90 18.33
CA ASP A 64 -2.31 -11.85 18.11
C ASP A 64 -1.88 -10.47 18.63
N LEU A 65 -0.63 -10.32 19.09
CA LEU A 65 -0.27 -9.15 19.90
C LEU A 65 -0.20 -7.84 19.11
N ILE A 66 0.06 -7.85 17.79
CA ILE A 66 -0.12 -6.67 16.90
C ILE A 66 -0.80 -7.01 15.55
N ALA A 67 -0.93 -8.29 15.19
CA ALA A 67 -1.18 -8.71 13.80
C ALA A 67 -2.63 -8.70 13.25
N PRO A 68 -3.73 -8.88 14.01
CA PRO A 68 -5.03 -9.12 13.36
C PRO A 68 -5.70 -7.84 12.84
N ARG A 69 -5.28 -6.65 13.28
CA ARG A 69 -6.12 -5.44 13.14
C ARG A 69 -5.98 -4.68 11.82
N MET A 70 -4.96 -4.96 11.00
CA MET A 70 -4.64 -4.08 9.87
C MET A 70 -4.64 -4.75 8.50
N GLY A 71 -4.94 -6.06 8.40
CA GLY A 71 -5.07 -6.75 7.11
C GLY A 71 -3.75 -6.93 6.32
N TYR A 72 -2.61 -6.80 7.00
CA TYR A 72 -1.29 -6.96 6.38
C TYR A 72 -0.70 -8.37 6.56
N HIS A 73 -1.29 -9.20 7.41
CA HIS A 73 -0.89 -10.59 7.66
C HIS A 73 -1.90 -11.57 7.09
N GLY A 74 -1.41 -12.64 6.48
CA GLY A 74 -2.24 -13.79 6.14
C GLY A 74 -2.34 -14.81 7.26
N THR A 75 -3.32 -15.70 7.11
CA THR A 75 -3.59 -16.83 7.99
C THR A 75 -3.68 -18.09 7.15
N GLY A 76 -3.03 -19.18 7.57
CA GLY A 76 -3.12 -20.47 6.88
C GLY A 76 -2.09 -20.72 5.77
N GLY A 77 -1.11 -19.84 5.60
CA GLY A 77 0.08 -20.12 4.78
C GLY A 77 1.08 -21.06 5.45
N GLU A 78 2.07 -21.55 4.69
CA GLU A 78 3.09 -22.48 5.21
C GLU A 78 4.10 -21.80 6.15
N LEU A 79 4.33 -20.49 5.97
CA LEU A 79 5.33 -19.76 6.72
C LEU A 79 4.73 -19.18 8.00
N THR A 80 5.04 -19.85 9.10
CA THR A 80 4.59 -19.45 10.42
C THR A 80 5.37 -18.25 10.97
N VAL A 81 4.63 -17.22 11.39
CA VAL A 81 5.16 -16.03 12.07
C VAL A 81 4.46 -15.89 13.42
N SER A 82 5.22 -15.60 14.47
CA SER A 82 4.68 -15.43 15.82
C SER A 82 5.39 -14.33 16.61
N SER A 83 4.77 -13.85 17.68
CA SER A 83 5.45 -13.08 18.72
C SER A 83 6.58 -13.92 19.30
N ALA A 84 7.73 -13.32 19.53
CA ALA A 84 8.83 -14.03 20.17
C ALA A 84 8.42 -14.51 21.56
N GLN A 85 8.72 -15.77 21.90
CA GLN A 85 8.35 -16.32 23.21
C GLN A 85 9.19 -15.74 24.37
N TYR A 86 10.35 -15.17 24.05
CA TYR A 86 11.28 -14.60 25.02
C TYR A 86 11.46 -13.11 24.76
N HIS A 87 11.19 -12.32 25.80
CA HIS A 87 11.36 -10.88 25.82
C HIS A 87 12.50 -10.55 26.79
N SER A 88 13.45 -9.74 26.35
CA SER A 88 14.54 -9.28 27.20
C SER A 88 14.18 -7.94 27.83
N TYR A 89 14.68 -7.68 29.05
CA TYR A 89 14.56 -6.37 29.67
C TYR A 89 15.16 -5.23 28.81
N VAL A 90 16.15 -5.57 27.97
CA VAL A 90 16.75 -4.62 27.02
C VAL A 90 15.74 -4.22 25.95
N LEU A 91 14.93 -5.16 25.44
CA LEU A 91 13.88 -4.86 24.47
C LEU A 91 12.84 -3.93 25.09
N ASP A 92 12.39 -4.20 26.31
CA ASP A 92 11.40 -3.35 26.98
C ASP A 92 11.92 -1.93 27.22
N ALA A 93 13.18 -1.81 27.66
CA ALA A 93 13.84 -0.51 27.83
C ALA A 93 13.98 0.24 26.49
N PHE A 94 14.29 -0.48 25.41
CA PHE A 94 14.40 0.09 24.07
C PHE A 94 13.06 0.61 23.55
N LEU A 95 11.98 -0.18 23.70
CA LEU A 95 10.63 0.22 23.30
C LEU A 95 10.18 1.46 24.08
N LYS A 96 10.39 1.45 25.41
CA LYS A 96 10.04 2.58 26.27
C LYS A 96 10.80 3.85 25.91
N ALA A 97 12.11 3.76 25.64
CA ALA A 97 12.89 4.91 25.21
C ALA A 97 12.38 5.46 23.86
N GLY A 98 11.98 4.58 22.94
CA GLY A 98 11.34 4.97 21.69
C GLY A 98 10.05 5.76 21.91
N GLU A 99 9.18 5.31 22.80
CA GLU A 99 7.95 6.03 23.16
C GLU A 99 8.21 7.39 23.80
N GLU A 100 9.18 7.47 24.72
CA GLU A 100 9.60 8.73 25.35
C GLU A 100 10.19 9.73 24.34
N MET A 101 10.80 9.22 23.27
CA MET A 101 11.28 10.02 22.13
C MET A 101 10.17 10.37 21.12
N GLY A 102 8.93 9.93 21.35
CA GLY A 102 7.77 10.21 20.50
C GLY A 102 7.56 9.22 19.34
N TYR A 103 8.28 8.10 19.31
CA TYR A 103 8.03 7.02 18.35
C TYR A 103 6.88 6.13 18.82
N LYS A 104 6.06 5.68 17.88
CA LYS A 104 5.02 4.69 18.17
C LYS A 104 5.61 3.29 18.15
N ILE A 105 5.10 2.42 19.01
CA ILE A 105 5.31 0.98 18.90
C ILE A 105 4.36 0.46 17.81
N VAL A 106 4.91 0.00 16.69
CA VAL A 106 4.14 -0.43 15.51
C VAL A 106 4.71 -1.72 14.95
N ASP A 107 3.88 -2.50 14.29
CA ASP A 107 4.39 -3.59 13.46
C ASP A 107 5.01 -3.02 12.18
N SER A 108 6.34 -3.03 12.11
CA SER A 108 7.10 -2.53 10.97
C SER A 108 6.84 -3.30 9.67
N ASN A 109 6.26 -4.50 9.75
CA ASN A 109 5.89 -5.32 8.60
C ASN A 109 4.46 -5.06 8.10
N ALA A 110 3.74 -4.12 8.74
CA ALA A 110 2.39 -3.72 8.38
C ALA A 110 2.36 -2.37 7.61
N GLY A 111 1.28 -1.61 7.74
CA GLY A 111 1.04 -0.37 6.99
C GLY A 111 1.97 0.81 7.34
N GLU A 112 2.55 0.82 8.55
CA GLU A 112 3.51 1.83 8.99
C GLU A 112 4.86 1.17 9.24
N GLN A 113 5.84 1.46 8.39
CA GLN A 113 7.17 0.84 8.46
C GLN A 113 8.13 1.59 9.40
N THR A 114 7.72 2.73 9.96
CA THR A 114 8.55 3.58 10.80
C THR A 114 8.00 3.59 12.23
N GLY A 115 8.82 3.13 13.17
CA GLY A 115 8.49 3.04 14.59
C GLY A 115 9.31 1.94 15.25
N ALA A 116 9.07 1.70 16.53
CA ALA A 116 9.76 0.65 17.28
C ALA A 116 8.94 -0.66 17.21
N PRO A 117 9.43 -1.73 16.53
CA PRO A 117 8.68 -2.97 16.45
C PRO A 117 8.80 -3.80 17.72
N PRO A 118 7.72 -4.47 18.17
CA PRO A 118 7.84 -5.51 19.17
C PRO A 118 8.67 -6.69 18.62
N SER A 119 9.08 -7.60 19.48
CA SER A 119 9.77 -8.82 19.05
C SER A 119 8.85 -9.76 18.26
N SER A 120 9.18 -9.97 16.99
CA SER A 120 8.62 -11.04 16.15
C SER A 120 9.68 -12.10 15.84
N GLY A 121 9.26 -13.36 15.74
CA GLY A 121 10.14 -14.48 15.42
C GLY A 121 9.45 -15.55 14.57
N ARG A 122 10.26 -16.38 13.93
CA ARG A 122 9.78 -17.64 13.35
C ARG A 122 9.57 -18.63 14.50
N SER A 123 8.40 -19.25 14.60
CA SER A 123 8.25 -20.40 15.49
C SER A 123 9.08 -21.55 14.93
N LYS A 124 9.88 -22.19 15.79
CA LYS A 124 10.38 -23.53 15.52
C LYS A 124 9.42 -24.46 16.24
N ASP A 125 8.67 -25.23 15.49
CA ASP A 125 7.99 -26.42 15.99
C ASP A 125 9.05 -27.50 16.28
#